data_AF-A0A2G6F6U2-F1
#
_entry.id   AF-A0A2G6F6U2-F1
#
_cell.length_a   1.000
_cell.length_b   1.000
_cell.length_c   1.000
_cell.angle_alpha   90.00
_cell.angle_beta   90.00
_cell.angle_gamma   90.00
#
_symmetry.space_group_name_H-M   'P 1'
#
loop_
_entity.id
_entity.type
_entity.pdbx_description
1 polymer ?
#
loop_
_entity_poly.entity_id
_entity_poly.type
_entity_poly.pdbx_seq_one_letter_code
_entity_poly.pdbx_strand_id
1 'polypeptide(L)'
;MQYYSLENKKNITGFKQAVLKGLADDRGLYFPKAITPLPKNFIKNIADYSNQEIAFLAIRQFIGDGFTDDILQEIINETLCFDFPTVKISKNIYALELFHGPTMAFKDVGARFMARCLGQINKNSDHKTTVLVATSGDTGGAVASGFLGVKNVDVVILYPSKKVSEVQEKQLTTLGENITALEVNGTFDDCQAMVKKAFLDKEIIEKRNLTSANSINIARWLPQMFYYFFAFKQ
;
A
#
# COMPACT_ATOMS: atom_id res chain seq x y z
N MET A 1 7.46 15.21 7.79
CA MET A 1 7.76 15.18 6.33
C MET A 1 6.56 15.74 5.58
N GLN A 2 6.79 16.57 4.57
CA GLN A 2 5.71 17.16 3.77
C GLN A 2 5.71 16.62 2.33
N TYR A 3 4.51 16.48 1.77
CA TYR A 3 4.25 16.09 0.40
C TYR A 3 3.58 17.25 -0.34
N TYR A 4 3.76 17.31 -1.66
CA TYR A 4 3.07 18.26 -2.53
C TYR A 4 2.35 17.51 -3.66
N SER A 5 1.28 18.10 -4.21
CA SER A 5 0.65 17.57 -5.43
C SER A 5 1.51 17.86 -6.65
N LEU A 6 1.72 16.87 -7.52
CA LEU A 6 2.42 17.05 -8.79
C LEU A 6 1.70 18.05 -9.73
N GLU A 7 0.38 18.22 -9.60
CA GLU A 7 -0.41 19.17 -10.39
C GLU A 7 -0.29 20.60 -9.83
N ASN A 8 -0.23 20.75 -8.51
CA ASN A 8 -0.04 22.04 -7.85
C ASN A 8 0.86 21.92 -6.62
N LYS A 9 2.10 22.40 -6.75
CA LYS A 9 3.11 22.36 -5.68
C LYS A 9 2.75 23.16 -4.43
N LYS A 10 1.73 24.04 -4.50
CA LYS A 10 1.19 24.75 -3.33
C LYS A 10 0.27 23.86 -2.47
N ASN A 11 -0.29 22.79 -3.04
CA ASN A 11 -1.11 21.82 -2.32
C ASN A 11 -0.19 20.92 -1.50
N ILE A 12 0.07 21.33 -0.26
CA ILE A 12 1.00 20.68 0.67
C ILE A 12 0.23 19.90 1.71
N THR A 13 0.72 18.71 2.06
CA THR A 13 0.12 17.91 3.11
C THR A 13 1.14 17.07 3.88
N GLY A 14 0.75 16.54 5.04
CA GLY A 14 1.57 15.60 5.82
C GLY A 14 1.33 14.15 5.39
N PHE A 15 2.22 13.24 5.83
CA PHE A 15 2.15 11.81 5.49
C PHE A 15 0.76 11.20 5.77
N LYS A 16 0.26 11.32 7.00
CA LYS A 16 -1.05 10.73 7.40
C LYS A 16 -2.20 11.19 6.50
N GLN A 17 -2.25 12.48 6.19
CA GLN A 17 -3.31 13.04 5.35
C GLN A 17 -3.17 12.61 3.89
N ALA A 18 -1.95 12.51 3.35
CA ALA A 18 -1.71 11.96 2.02
C ALA A 18 -2.12 10.48 1.93
N VAL A 19 -1.89 9.68 2.97
CA VAL A 19 -2.35 8.28 3.05
C VAL A 19 -3.88 8.21 3.08
N LEU A 20 -4.53 9.04 3.90
CA LEU A 20 -5.99 9.08 4.00
C LEU A 20 -6.65 9.50 2.68
N LYS A 21 -6.18 10.58 2.05
CA LYS A 21 -6.77 11.07 0.79
C LYS A 21 -6.43 10.19 -0.41
N GLY A 22 -5.22 9.63 -0.45
CA GLY A 22 -4.68 8.89 -1.60
C GLY A 22 -4.32 9.77 -2.80
N LEU A 23 -5.18 10.73 -3.16
CA LEU A 23 -4.97 11.75 -4.19
C LEU A 23 -5.12 13.15 -3.60
N ALA A 24 -4.45 14.13 -4.20
CA ALA A 24 -4.69 15.53 -3.87
C ALA A 24 -6.05 16.02 -4.39
N ASP A 25 -6.52 17.16 -3.87
CA ASP A 25 -7.82 17.74 -4.23
C ASP A 25 -7.89 18.16 -5.71
N ASP A 26 -6.73 18.46 -6.30
CA ASP A 26 -6.55 18.72 -7.74
C ASP A 26 -6.40 17.43 -8.58
N ARG A 27 -6.60 16.26 -7.96
CA ARG A 27 -6.42 14.91 -8.54
C ARG A 27 -4.97 14.55 -8.87
N GLY A 28 -4.01 15.35 -8.46
CA GLY A 28 -2.60 15.04 -8.60
C GLY A 28 -2.11 13.99 -7.60
N LEU A 29 -0.98 13.37 -7.93
CA LEU A 29 -0.27 12.46 -7.04
C LEU A 29 0.54 13.24 -6.00
N TYR A 30 0.60 12.72 -4.78
CA TYR A 30 1.47 13.26 -3.74
C TYR A 30 2.91 12.79 -3.93
N PHE A 31 3.86 13.73 -3.87
CA PHE A 31 5.30 13.48 -3.95
C PHE A 31 6.05 14.15 -2.78
N PRO A 32 7.08 13.52 -2.19
CA PRO A 32 7.80 14.10 -1.07
C PRO A 32 8.52 15.40 -1.49
N LYS A 33 8.44 16.44 -0.64
CA LYS A 33 9.11 17.74 -0.90
C LYS A 33 10.63 17.66 -0.98
N ALA A 34 11.23 16.69 -0.29
CA ALA A 34 12.66 16.47 -0.27
C ALA A 34 12.94 14.97 -0.15
N ILE A 35 14.04 14.53 -0.75
CA ILE A 35 14.58 13.19 -0.61
C ILE A 35 16.03 13.36 -0.18
N THR A 36 16.34 12.98 1.05
CA THR A 36 17.69 13.07 1.59
C THR A 36 18.42 11.76 1.33
N PRO A 37 19.63 11.78 0.75
CA PRO A 37 20.43 10.58 0.55
C PRO A 37 20.66 9.86 1.89
N LEU A 38 20.56 8.53 1.87
CA LEU A 38 20.90 7.73 3.04
C LEU A 38 22.40 7.82 3.34
N PRO A 39 22.82 7.72 4.61
CA PRO A 39 24.23 7.78 4.98
C PRO A 39 25.08 6.73 4.24
N LYS A 40 26.28 7.11 3.79
CA LYS A 40 27.19 6.19 3.08
C LYS A 40 27.58 4.96 3.92
N ASN A 41 27.72 5.14 5.23
CA ASN A 41 28.03 4.05 6.16
C ASN A 41 26.87 3.05 6.27
N PHE A 42 25.61 3.50 6.20
CA PHE A 42 24.46 2.59 6.14
C PHE A 42 24.54 1.68 4.92
N ILE A 43 24.82 2.23 3.73
CA ILE A 43 24.97 1.44 2.50
C ILE A 43 26.17 0.49 2.59
N LYS A 44 27.30 0.97 3.10
CA LYS A 44 28.54 0.17 3.25
C LYS A 44 28.36 -1.02 4.19
N ASN A 45 27.59 -0.85 5.26
CA ASN A 45 27.41 -1.83 6.32
C ASN A 45 26.02 -2.49 6.25
N ILE A 46 25.35 -2.47 5.08
CA ILE A 46 23.96 -2.92 4.96
C ILE A 46 23.75 -4.37 5.41
N ALA A 47 24.79 -5.20 5.26
CA ALA A 47 24.79 -6.61 5.66
C ALA A 47 24.64 -6.81 7.18
N ASP A 48 25.03 -5.82 7.99
CA ASP A 48 24.99 -5.89 9.46
C ASP A 48 23.58 -5.64 10.03
N TYR A 49 22.65 -5.17 9.20
CA TYR A 49 21.28 -4.83 9.61
C TYR A 49 20.30 -5.94 9.21
N SER A 50 19.30 -6.17 10.06
CA SER A 50 18.09 -6.93 9.71
C SER A 50 17.27 -6.24 8.60
N ASN A 51 16.37 -6.97 7.95
CA ASN A 51 15.50 -6.39 6.92
C ASN A 51 14.56 -5.33 7.50
N GLN A 52 14.13 -5.50 8.75
CA GLN A 52 13.30 -4.57 9.50
C GLN A 52 14.07 -3.27 9.79
N GLU A 53 15.33 -3.35 10.21
CA GLU A 53 16.18 -2.17 10.43
C GLU A 53 16.46 -1.42 9.12
N ILE A 54 16.77 -2.15 8.04
CA ILE A 54 16.94 -1.57 6.70
C ILE A 54 15.69 -0.82 6.26
N ALA A 55 14.52 -1.45 6.40
CA ALA A 55 13.24 -0.85 6.05
C ALA A 55 12.96 0.41 6.88
N PHE A 56 13.21 0.36 8.20
CA PHE A 56 13.05 1.50 9.09
C PHE A 56 13.94 2.66 8.68
N LEU A 57 15.25 2.43 8.52
CA LEU A 57 16.21 3.45 8.12
C LEU A 57 15.90 4.05 6.74
N ALA A 58 15.45 3.24 5.78
CA ALA A 58 15.07 3.68 4.45
C ALA A 58 13.80 4.56 4.45
N ILE A 59 12.74 4.14 5.14
CA ILE A 59 11.43 4.81 5.06
C ILE A 59 11.27 5.98 6.03
N ARG A 60 12.03 6.01 7.14
CA ARG A 60 11.84 6.95 8.26
C ARG A 60 11.71 8.40 7.82
N GLN A 61 12.52 8.83 6.85
CA GLN A 61 12.49 10.19 6.32
C GLN A 61 11.17 10.54 5.64
N PHE A 62 10.54 9.59 4.95
CA PHE A 62 9.31 9.78 4.21
C PHE A 62 8.09 9.81 5.14
N ILE A 63 8.14 9.10 6.26
CA ILE A 63 7.11 9.14 7.29
C ILE A 63 7.20 10.44 8.11
N GLY A 64 8.42 10.86 8.46
CA GLY A 64 8.66 12.02 9.31
C GLY A 64 7.92 11.92 10.65
N ASP A 65 7.29 12.99 11.09
CA ASP A 65 6.46 13.08 12.29
C ASP A 65 5.09 12.37 12.18
N GLY A 66 4.83 11.64 11.09
CA GLY A 66 3.59 10.89 10.90
C GLY A 66 3.34 9.85 12.00
N PHE A 67 4.37 9.15 12.44
CA PHE A 67 4.32 8.16 13.52
C PHE A 67 5.53 8.32 14.45
N THR A 68 5.40 7.85 15.69
CA THR A 68 6.57 7.63 16.55
C THR A 68 7.40 6.47 15.97
N ASP A 69 8.66 6.40 16.38
CA ASP A 69 9.57 5.36 15.90
C ASP A 69 9.07 3.96 16.29
N ASP A 70 8.54 3.79 17.50
CA ASP A 70 7.98 2.52 17.98
C ASP A 70 6.79 2.05 17.11
N ILE A 71 5.86 2.96 16.79
CA ILE A 71 4.71 2.63 15.94
C ILE A 71 5.17 2.29 14.52
N LEU A 72 6.16 3.01 13.99
CA LEU A 72 6.70 2.71 12.67
C LEU A 72 7.40 1.33 12.64
N GLN A 73 8.13 0.97 13.69
CA GLN A 73 8.74 -0.35 13.80
C GLN A 73 7.69 -1.46 13.89
N GLU A 74 6.61 -1.27 14.68
CA GLU A 74 5.47 -2.21 14.74
C GLU A 74 4.86 -2.42 13.35
N ILE A 75 4.56 -1.33 12.62
CA ILE A 75 4.04 -1.38 11.25
C ILE A 75 4.98 -2.18 10.33
N ILE A 76 6.29 -1.94 10.41
CA ILE A 76 7.30 -2.62 9.55
C ILE A 76 7.38 -4.10 9.89
N ASN A 77 7.40 -4.46 11.17
CA ASN A 77 7.46 -5.84 11.62
C ASN A 77 6.25 -6.65 11.14
N GLU A 78 5.04 -6.07 11.23
CA GLU A 78 3.83 -6.70 10.72
C GLU A 78 3.77 -6.76 9.19
N THR A 79 4.39 -5.79 8.51
CA THR A 79 4.47 -5.75 7.04
C THR A 79 5.41 -6.84 6.52
N LEU A 80 6.58 -6.99 7.13
CA LEU A 80 7.68 -7.87 6.69
C LEU A 80 7.63 -9.23 7.40
N CYS A 81 6.47 -9.88 7.35
CA CYS A 81 6.22 -11.19 7.97
C CYS A 81 6.49 -12.37 7.02
N PHE A 82 7.29 -12.17 5.97
CA PHE A 82 7.65 -13.15 4.95
C PHE A 82 9.01 -12.79 4.33
N ASP A 83 9.60 -13.74 3.59
CA ASP A 83 10.96 -13.64 3.07
C ASP A 83 11.06 -12.98 1.68
N PHE A 84 12.28 -12.55 1.34
CA PHE A 84 12.63 -11.90 0.07
C PHE A 84 13.92 -12.51 -0.53
N PRO A 85 13.93 -13.82 -0.85
CA PRO A 85 15.15 -14.48 -1.30
C PRO A 85 15.55 -14.01 -2.70
N THR A 86 16.86 -13.87 -2.90
CA THR A 86 17.47 -13.62 -4.21
C THR A 86 18.06 -14.92 -4.72
N VAL A 87 17.38 -15.55 -5.67
CA VAL A 87 17.72 -16.87 -6.21
C VAL A 87 18.59 -16.73 -7.45
N LYS A 88 19.74 -17.40 -7.47
CA LYS A 88 20.64 -17.41 -8.63
C LYS A 88 20.03 -18.19 -9.78
N ILE A 89 19.92 -17.55 -10.95
CA ILE A 89 19.47 -18.20 -12.19
C ILE A 89 20.67 -18.62 -13.04
N SER A 90 21.65 -17.73 -13.21
CA SER A 90 22.88 -18.01 -13.95
C SER A 90 24.02 -17.07 -13.53
N LYS A 91 25.12 -17.04 -14.29
CA LYS A 91 26.23 -16.11 -14.01
C LYS A 91 25.73 -14.67 -14.08
N ASN A 92 25.80 -13.96 -12.96
CA ASN A 92 25.36 -12.56 -12.81
C ASN A 92 23.86 -12.33 -13.04
N ILE A 93 23.02 -13.37 -13.05
CA ILE A 93 21.56 -13.23 -13.18
C ILE A 93 20.91 -13.87 -11.95
N TYR A 94 20.09 -13.08 -11.27
CA TYR A 94 19.37 -13.46 -10.07
C TYR A 94 17.91 -13.04 -10.19
N ALA A 95 17.02 -13.81 -9.58
CA ALA A 95 15.60 -13.49 -9.43
C ALA A 95 15.34 -13.12 -7.97
N LEU A 96 14.85 -11.91 -7.73
CA LEU A 96 14.34 -11.51 -6.43
C LEU A 96 12.89 -12.00 -6.32
N GLU A 97 12.64 -12.98 -5.46
CA GLU A 97 11.31 -13.54 -5.28
C GLU A 97 10.49 -12.64 -4.35
N LEU A 98 9.43 -12.04 -4.90
CA LEU A 98 8.54 -11.12 -4.18
C LEU A 98 7.15 -11.72 -3.94
N PHE A 99 7.04 -13.05 -3.96
CA PHE A 99 5.77 -13.79 -3.93
C PHE A 99 5.66 -14.75 -2.74
N HIS A 100 6.46 -14.54 -1.68
CA HIS A 100 6.37 -15.32 -0.44
C HIS A 100 5.35 -14.75 0.57
N GLY A 101 4.67 -13.67 0.20
CA GLY A 101 3.58 -13.09 0.99
C GLY A 101 2.27 -13.87 0.87
N PRO A 102 1.24 -13.49 1.67
CA PRO A 102 -0.02 -14.23 1.79
C PRO A 102 -0.79 -14.43 0.48
N THR A 103 -0.54 -13.59 -0.53
CA THR A 103 -1.27 -13.63 -1.80
C THR A 103 -0.40 -14.03 -2.98
N MET A 104 0.85 -14.41 -2.71
CA MET A 104 1.84 -14.79 -3.71
C MET A 104 2.14 -13.67 -4.72
N ALA A 105 2.10 -12.41 -4.28
CA ALA A 105 2.38 -11.26 -5.13
C ALA A 105 3.13 -10.17 -4.38
N PHE A 106 4.01 -9.45 -5.11
CA PHE A 106 4.80 -8.34 -4.54
C PHE A 106 3.94 -7.22 -3.93
N LYS A 107 2.67 -7.15 -4.33
CA LYS A 107 1.69 -6.19 -3.86
C LYS A 107 1.39 -6.33 -2.37
N ASP A 108 1.70 -7.50 -1.78
CA ASP A 108 1.57 -7.76 -0.34
C ASP A 108 2.31 -6.75 0.52
N VAL A 109 3.54 -6.38 0.14
CA VAL A 109 4.35 -5.41 0.91
C VAL A 109 3.64 -4.06 1.03
N GLY A 110 3.22 -3.50 -0.11
CA GLY A 110 2.56 -2.20 -0.14
C GLY A 110 1.17 -2.25 0.50
N ALA A 111 0.39 -3.29 0.24
CA ALA A 111 -0.97 -3.41 0.77
C ALA A 111 -0.97 -3.56 2.29
N ARG A 112 -0.09 -4.41 2.85
CA ARG A 112 0.04 -4.60 4.30
C ARG A 112 0.55 -3.33 4.99
N PHE A 113 1.59 -2.70 4.47
CA PHE A 113 2.11 -1.46 5.04
C PHE A 113 1.04 -0.37 5.10
N MET A 114 0.29 -0.17 3.99
CA MET A 114 -0.81 0.77 3.95
C MET A 114 -1.93 0.41 4.94
N ALA A 115 -2.29 -0.87 5.04
CA ALA A 115 -3.32 -1.34 5.96
C ALA A 115 -2.97 -1.04 7.42
N ARG A 116 -1.71 -1.29 7.83
CA ARG A 116 -1.23 -0.96 9.17
C ARG A 116 -1.14 0.53 9.42
N CYS A 117 -0.72 1.31 8.42
CA CYS A 117 -0.74 2.77 8.49
C CYS A 117 -2.17 3.30 8.72
N LEU A 118 -3.16 2.83 7.94
CA LEU A 118 -4.55 3.24 8.09
C LEU A 118 -5.16 2.77 9.42
N GLY A 119 -4.86 1.54 9.86
CA GLY A 119 -5.27 1.04 11.16
C GLY A 119 -4.76 1.92 12.31
N GLN A 120 -3.49 2.36 12.26
CA GLN A 120 -2.92 3.27 13.27
C GLN A 120 -3.49 4.69 13.18
N ILE A 121 -3.74 5.21 11.97
CA ILE A 121 -4.37 6.52 11.78
C ILE A 121 -5.81 6.53 12.32
N ASN A 122 -6.56 5.45 12.08
CA ASN A 122 -7.96 5.34 12.47
C ASN A 122 -8.18 4.77 13.88
N LYS A 123 -7.12 4.45 14.63
CA LYS A 123 -7.19 3.79 15.95
C LYS A 123 -8.09 4.52 16.94
N ASN A 124 -8.10 5.85 16.89
CA ASN A 124 -8.90 6.72 17.75
C ASN A 124 -9.98 7.50 16.97
N SER A 125 -10.33 7.05 15.77
CA SER A 125 -11.38 7.65 14.96
C SER A 125 -12.71 6.97 15.21
N ASP A 126 -13.76 7.76 15.45
CA ASP A 126 -15.15 7.26 15.49
C ASP A 126 -15.72 6.97 14.09
N HIS A 127 -15.01 7.42 13.05
CA HIS A 127 -15.37 7.21 11.65
C HIS A 127 -14.56 6.08 11.03
N LYS A 128 -15.23 5.27 10.21
CA LYS A 128 -14.59 4.27 9.36
C LYS A 128 -14.10 4.87 8.05
N THR A 129 -12.93 4.44 7.60
CA THR A 129 -12.47 4.67 6.23
C THR A 129 -12.90 3.52 5.35
N THR A 130 -13.42 3.81 4.15
CA THR A 130 -13.74 2.79 3.15
C THR A 130 -12.68 2.79 2.07
N VAL A 131 -11.93 1.70 1.98
CA VAL A 131 -10.98 1.45 0.90
C VAL A 131 -11.73 0.93 -0.31
N LEU A 132 -11.77 1.71 -1.39
CA LEU A 132 -12.42 1.33 -2.65
C LEU A 132 -11.37 1.05 -3.73
N VAL A 133 -11.35 -0.17 -4.25
CA VAL A 133 -10.35 -0.65 -5.20
C VAL A 133 -11.01 -1.35 -6.39
N ALA A 134 -10.50 -1.08 -7.58
CA ALA A 134 -10.77 -1.87 -8.77
C ALA A 134 -9.58 -2.79 -9.04
N THR A 135 -9.82 -4.05 -9.41
CA THR A 135 -8.75 -5.00 -9.67
C THR A 135 -9.02 -5.89 -10.89
N SER A 136 -7.93 -6.37 -11.50
CA SER A 136 -7.92 -7.48 -12.46
C SER A 136 -7.41 -8.79 -11.83
N GLY A 137 -7.16 -8.82 -10.50
CA GLY A 137 -6.66 -10.00 -9.79
C GLY A 137 -5.81 -9.63 -8.57
N ASP A 138 -4.48 -9.69 -8.71
CA ASP A 138 -3.54 -9.64 -7.58
C ASP A 138 -3.72 -8.43 -6.64
N THR A 139 -4.00 -7.24 -7.18
CA THR A 139 -4.11 -6.03 -6.35
C THR A 139 -5.25 -6.16 -5.36
N GLY A 140 -6.38 -6.73 -5.80
CA GLY A 140 -7.50 -6.95 -4.93
C GLY A 140 -7.15 -8.00 -3.88
N GLY A 141 -6.51 -9.12 -4.26
CA GLY A 141 -6.11 -10.16 -3.30
C GLY A 141 -5.22 -9.58 -2.19
N ALA A 142 -4.15 -8.88 -2.57
CA ALA A 142 -3.23 -8.25 -1.62
C ALA A 142 -3.90 -7.21 -0.72
N VAL A 143 -4.82 -6.40 -1.26
CA VAL A 143 -5.59 -5.43 -0.46
C VAL A 143 -6.56 -6.16 0.48
N ALA A 144 -7.29 -7.15 -0.03
CA ALA A 144 -8.25 -7.93 0.74
C ALA A 144 -7.56 -8.60 1.94
N SER A 145 -6.45 -9.31 1.70
CA SER A 145 -5.64 -9.96 2.73
C SER A 145 -4.96 -8.96 3.67
N GLY A 146 -4.40 -7.87 3.14
CA GLY A 146 -3.68 -6.89 3.95
C GLY A 146 -4.57 -6.16 4.95
N PHE A 147 -5.82 -5.89 4.57
CA PHE A 147 -6.80 -5.13 5.36
C PHE A 147 -7.79 -5.99 6.15
N LEU A 148 -7.73 -7.31 6.03
CA LEU A 148 -8.59 -8.22 6.79
C LEU A 148 -8.44 -7.97 8.30
N GLY A 149 -9.57 -7.76 8.98
CA GLY A 149 -9.63 -7.54 10.43
C GLY A 149 -9.09 -6.17 10.89
N VAL A 150 -8.72 -5.27 9.98
CA VAL A 150 -8.23 -3.93 10.36
C VAL A 150 -9.40 -3.09 10.89
N LYS A 151 -9.31 -2.71 12.17
CA LYS A 151 -10.32 -1.89 12.85
C LYS A 151 -10.53 -0.55 12.14
N ASN A 152 -11.79 -0.11 12.12
CA ASN A 152 -12.22 1.16 11.52
C ASN A 152 -11.87 1.31 10.03
N VAL A 153 -11.73 0.18 9.32
CA VAL A 153 -11.56 0.14 7.86
C VAL A 153 -12.51 -0.88 7.26
N ASP A 154 -13.33 -0.45 6.30
CA ASP A 154 -14.09 -1.34 5.43
C ASP A 154 -13.40 -1.39 4.06
N VAL A 155 -13.42 -2.53 3.37
CA VAL A 155 -12.82 -2.68 2.04
C VAL A 155 -13.88 -3.13 1.05
N VAL A 156 -13.97 -2.41 -0.07
CA VAL A 156 -14.84 -2.75 -1.20
C VAL A 156 -13.99 -2.94 -2.45
N ILE A 157 -14.07 -4.13 -3.05
CA ILE A 157 -13.28 -4.51 -4.22
C ILE A 157 -14.22 -4.73 -5.39
N LEU A 158 -14.05 -3.96 -6.46
CA LEU A 158 -14.71 -4.17 -7.74
C LEU A 158 -13.81 -5.02 -8.63
N TYR A 159 -14.32 -6.14 -9.15
CA TYR A 159 -13.58 -6.98 -10.09
C TYR A 159 -14.48 -7.43 -11.26
N PRO A 160 -13.94 -7.52 -12.48
CA PRO A 160 -14.72 -7.87 -13.66
C PRO A 160 -15.08 -9.37 -13.69
N SER A 161 -16.35 -9.65 -13.97
CA SER A 161 -16.90 -11.00 -14.09
C SER A 161 -16.12 -11.84 -15.10
N LYS A 162 -15.71 -13.06 -14.70
CA LYS A 162 -14.99 -14.04 -15.56
C LYS A 162 -13.69 -13.52 -16.20
N LYS A 163 -13.09 -12.47 -15.65
CA LYS A 163 -11.84 -11.87 -16.14
C LYS A 163 -10.70 -11.94 -15.13
N VAL A 164 -10.92 -12.63 -14.01
CA VAL A 164 -9.96 -12.92 -12.96
C VAL A 164 -9.76 -14.44 -12.90
N SER A 165 -8.56 -14.92 -12.59
CA SER A 165 -8.34 -16.37 -12.44
C SER A 165 -9.06 -16.92 -11.22
N GLU A 166 -9.39 -18.21 -11.21
CA GLU A 166 -10.11 -18.84 -10.10
C GLU A 166 -9.37 -18.69 -8.75
N VAL A 167 -8.05 -18.80 -8.74
CA VAL A 167 -7.23 -18.64 -7.53
C VAL A 167 -7.32 -17.21 -7.01
N GLN A 168 -7.19 -16.21 -7.89
CA GLN A 168 -7.31 -14.81 -7.51
C GLN A 168 -8.73 -14.49 -7.03
N GLU A 169 -9.77 -15.00 -7.70
CA GLU A 169 -11.16 -14.79 -7.30
C GLU A 169 -11.45 -15.34 -5.91
N LYS A 170 -10.90 -16.53 -5.57
CA LYS A 170 -10.97 -17.08 -4.21
C LYS A 170 -10.27 -16.17 -3.19
N GLN A 171 -9.09 -15.64 -3.50
CA GLN A 171 -8.39 -14.68 -2.61
C GLN A 171 -9.21 -13.39 -2.36
N LEU A 172 -10.14 -13.04 -3.26
CA LEU A 172 -11.01 -11.87 -3.11
C LEU A 172 -12.28 -12.18 -2.30
N THR A 173 -12.91 -13.32 -2.58
CA THR A 173 -14.32 -13.58 -2.21
C THR A 173 -14.50 -14.42 -0.95
N THR A 174 -13.45 -15.07 -0.42
CA THR A 174 -13.59 -16.02 0.70
C THR A 174 -13.10 -15.50 2.06
N LEU A 175 -12.75 -14.21 2.18
CA LEU A 175 -12.18 -13.66 3.42
C LEU A 175 -13.23 -13.24 4.46
N GLY A 176 -14.31 -12.57 4.02
CA GLY A 176 -15.37 -12.09 4.91
C GLY A 176 -14.97 -10.89 5.80
N GLU A 177 -15.57 -10.79 6.98
CA GLU A 177 -15.38 -9.71 7.95
C GLU A 177 -15.66 -8.30 7.39
N ASN A 178 -14.62 -7.47 7.25
CA ASN A 178 -14.67 -6.10 6.74
C ASN A 178 -14.41 -6.03 5.22
N ILE A 179 -14.28 -7.16 4.53
CA ILE A 179 -13.99 -7.25 3.10
C ILE A 179 -15.26 -7.58 2.32
N THR A 180 -15.58 -6.74 1.33
CA THR A 180 -16.69 -6.94 0.39
C THR A 180 -16.16 -6.97 -1.04
N ALA A 181 -16.31 -8.10 -1.73
CA ALA A 181 -15.98 -8.22 -3.15
C ALA A 181 -17.27 -8.14 -3.98
N LEU A 182 -17.28 -7.24 -4.97
CA LEU A 182 -18.40 -7.02 -5.89
C LEU A 182 -17.96 -7.40 -7.30
N GLU A 183 -18.58 -8.44 -7.83
CA GLU A 183 -18.42 -8.85 -9.22
C GLU A 183 -19.16 -7.86 -10.14
N VAL A 184 -18.45 -7.29 -11.11
CA VAL A 184 -19.00 -6.33 -12.07
C VAL A 184 -19.16 -7.02 -13.41
N ASN A 185 -20.38 -6.99 -13.96
CA ASN A 185 -20.63 -7.43 -15.32
C ASN A 185 -20.07 -6.39 -16.31
N GLY A 186 -18.78 -6.50 -16.62
CA GLY A 186 -18.05 -5.55 -17.45
C GLY A 186 -16.55 -5.87 -17.53
N THR A 187 -15.77 -4.88 -17.93
CA THR A 187 -14.31 -4.94 -18.04
C THR A 187 -13.62 -4.37 -16.80
N PHE A 188 -12.30 -4.55 -16.72
CA PHE A 188 -11.50 -3.88 -15.68
C PHE A 188 -11.59 -2.35 -15.78
N ASP A 189 -11.67 -1.80 -16.99
CA ASP A 189 -11.80 -0.36 -17.23
C ASP A 189 -13.14 0.16 -16.69
N ASP A 190 -14.22 -0.63 -16.80
CA ASP A 190 -15.51 -0.30 -16.20
C ASP A 190 -15.41 -0.25 -14.67
N CYS A 191 -14.77 -1.24 -14.04
CA CYS A 191 -14.49 -1.21 -12.60
C CYS A 191 -13.69 0.05 -12.21
N GLN A 192 -12.64 0.39 -12.94
CA GLN A 192 -11.84 1.59 -12.68
C GLN A 192 -12.67 2.87 -12.85
N ALA A 193 -13.52 2.95 -13.87
CA ALA A 193 -14.41 4.08 -14.11
C ALA A 193 -15.42 4.24 -12.98
N MET A 194 -16.00 3.14 -12.48
CA MET A 194 -16.90 3.15 -11.32
C MET A 194 -16.21 3.67 -10.06
N VAL A 195 -14.99 3.20 -9.77
CA VAL A 195 -14.20 3.71 -8.64
C VAL A 195 -13.94 5.21 -8.79
N LYS A 196 -13.45 5.67 -9.95
CA LYS A 196 -13.23 7.09 -10.21
C LYS A 196 -14.50 7.93 -10.05
N LYS A 197 -15.65 7.42 -10.51
CA LYS A 197 -16.93 8.09 -10.36
C LYS A 197 -17.34 8.20 -8.88
N ALA A 198 -17.15 7.14 -8.09
CA ALA A 198 -17.45 7.16 -6.65
C ALA A 198 -16.61 8.21 -5.89
N PHE A 199 -15.35 8.43 -6.28
CA PHE A 199 -14.51 9.50 -5.72
C PHE A 199 -14.96 10.93 -6.08
N LEU A 200 -15.95 11.09 -6.95
CA LEU A 200 -16.54 12.38 -7.34
C LEU A 200 -18.01 12.50 -6.93
N ASP A 201 -18.58 11.44 -6.37
CA ASP A 201 -19.99 11.36 -6.00
C ASP A 201 -20.19 11.93 -4.59
N LYS A 202 -20.87 13.07 -4.51
CA LYS A 202 -21.09 13.77 -3.24
C LYS A 202 -21.86 12.93 -2.24
N GLU A 203 -22.86 12.17 -2.67
CA GLU A 203 -23.67 11.37 -1.75
C GLU A 203 -22.85 10.23 -1.13
N ILE A 204 -21.95 9.63 -1.92
CA ILE A 204 -21.05 8.59 -1.42
C ILE A 204 -20.01 9.19 -0.47
N ILE A 205 -19.37 10.31 -0.86
CA ILE A 205 -18.34 10.96 -0.06
C ILE A 205 -18.90 11.47 1.28
N GLU A 206 -20.13 11.99 1.30
CA GLU A 206 -20.81 12.42 2.52
C GLU A 206 -21.10 11.26 3.49
N LYS A 207 -21.40 10.07 2.96
CA LYS A 207 -21.75 8.88 3.77
C LYS A 207 -20.54 8.01 4.11
N ARG A 208 -19.48 8.06 3.30
CA ARG A 208 -18.31 7.18 3.39
C ARG A 208 -17.04 7.99 3.19
N ASN A 209 -16.12 7.88 4.14
CA ASN A 209 -14.79 8.43 3.98
C ASN A 209 -13.96 7.53 3.04
N LEU A 210 -14.02 7.81 1.74
CA LEU A 210 -13.37 6.99 0.71
C LEU A 210 -11.85 7.23 0.65
N THR A 211 -11.10 6.14 0.50
CA THR A 211 -9.70 6.17 0.11
C THR A 211 -9.41 5.08 -0.92
N SER A 212 -8.36 5.26 -1.72
CA SER A 212 -7.92 4.24 -2.69
C SER A 212 -6.66 3.57 -2.18
N ALA A 213 -6.66 2.24 -2.19
CA ALA A 213 -5.45 1.44 -1.98
C ALA A 213 -4.76 1.06 -3.29
N ASN A 214 -4.96 1.79 -4.39
CA ASN A 214 -4.21 1.58 -5.63
C ASN A 214 -2.76 2.09 -5.53
N SER A 215 -1.94 1.82 -6.56
CA SER A 215 -0.52 2.20 -6.62
C SER A 215 -0.23 3.70 -6.47
N ILE A 216 -1.25 4.55 -6.62
CA ILE A 216 -1.18 6.00 -6.45
C ILE A 216 -0.96 6.45 -5.00
N ASN A 217 -1.34 5.63 -4.01
CA ASN A 217 -1.24 6.00 -2.60
C ASN A 217 0.22 5.93 -2.13
N ILE A 218 0.69 6.93 -1.40
CA ILE A 218 2.08 6.98 -0.93
C ILE A 218 2.46 5.80 -0.03
N ALA A 219 1.53 5.27 0.77
CA ALA A 219 1.79 4.09 1.59
C ALA A 219 1.82 2.78 0.78
N ARG A 220 1.45 2.79 -0.51
CA ARG A 220 1.55 1.63 -1.40
C ARG A 220 2.90 1.53 -2.10
N TRP A 221 3.46 2.67 -2.53
CA TRP A 221 4.69 2.67 -3.33
C TRP A 221 5.96 2.94 -2.52
N LEU A 222 5.91 3.71 -1.43
CA LEU A 222 7.08 3.90 -0.56
C LEU A 222 7.69 2.58 -0.07
N PRO A 223 6.93 1.65 0.55
CA PRO A 223 7.51 0.41 1.08
C PRO A 223 8.04 -0.54 -0.01
N GLN A 224 7.73 -0.30 -1.28
CA GLN A 224 8.35 -1.06 -2.37
C GLN A 224 9.85 -0.79 -2.50
N MET A 225 10.37 0.29 -1.92
CA MET A 225 11.81 0.52 -1.88
C MET A 225 12.56 -0.55 -1.07
N PHE A 226 11.90 -1.21 -0.11
CA PHE A 226 12.52 -2.15 0.82
C PHE A 226 13.25 -3.29 0.12
N TYR A 227 12.58 -3.94 -0.82
CA TYR A 227 13.12 -5.12 -1.46
C TYR A 227 14.28 -4.81 -2.42
N TYR A 228 14.47 -3.55 -2.85
CA TYR A 228 15.70 -3.14 -3.55
C TYR A 228 16.90 -3.16 -2.60
N PHE A 229 16.72 -2.70 -1.36
CA PHE A 229 17.77 -2.78 -0.35
C PHE A 229 18.03 -4.23 0.10
N PHE A 230 16.99 -5.05 0.20
CA PHE A 230 17.14 -6.48 0.54
C PHE A 230 17.85 -7.26 -0.54
N ALA A 231 17.61 -6.94 -1.82
CA ALA A 231 18.36 -7.50 -2.93
C ALA A 231 19.81 -7.03 -2.91
N PHE A 232 20.07 -5.75 -2.66
CA PHE A 232 21.44 -5.22 -2.57
C PHE A 232 22.25 -5.80 -1.40
N LYS A 233 21.59 -6.21 -0.32
CA LYS A 233 22.20 -6.88 0.83
C LYS A 233 22.72 -8.30 0.52
N GLN A 234 22.09 -9.00 -0.43
CA GLN A 234 22.37 -10.41 -0.77
C GLN A 234 23.46 -10.53 -1.84
#